data_AF-A0A3D4FKU7-F1
#
_entry.id   AF-A0A3D4FKU7-F1
#
_cell.length_a   1.000
_cell.length_b   1.000
_cell.length_c   1.000
_cell.angle_alpha   90.00
_cell.angle_beta   90.00
_cell.angle_gamma   90.00
#
_symmetry.space_group_name_H-M   'P 1'
#
loop_
_entity.id
_entity.type
_entity.pdbx_description
1 polymer ?
#
loop_
_entity_poly.entity_id
_entity_poly.type
_entity_poly.pdbx_seq_one_letter_code
_entity_poly.pdbx_strand_id
1 'polypeptide(L)'
;VAFSELTNSKIHVNIEEIKSISLLDEVFDSPKDFNMEDYYSTCCFKNAYENKNSIIIKLRVKKDLYPSIKDHVSFKYGEVKEEKDSYIVDVKTTKVDYYVSLAFRFFKGVEILEPLWVREKLKDELKALNKTYQI
;
A
#
# COMPACT_ATOMS: atom_id res chain seq x y z
N VAL A 1 -10.94 6.33 -8.31
CA VAL A 1 -10.80 6.18 -9.78
C VAL A 1 -12.19 6.13 -10.36
N ALA A 2 -12.41 6.80 -11.49
CA ALA A 2 -13.71 6.88 -12.15
C ALA A 2 -13.53 6.85 -13.68
N PHE A 3 -14.61 6.59 -14.41
CA PHE A 3 -14.68 6.82 -15.85
C PHE A 3 -15.24 8.22 -16.12
N SER A 4 -14.65 8.93 -17.09
CA SER A 4 -15.09 10.26 -17.52
C SER A 4 -15.65 10.16 -18.93
N GLU A 5 -16.96 10.39 -19.08
CA GLU A 5 -17.62 10.45 -20.39
C GLU A 5 -17.10 11.63 -21.23
N LEU A 6 -16.80 12.77 -20.58
CA LEU A 6 -16.28 13.97 -21.23
C LEU A 6 -14.98 13.71 -22.01
N THR A 7 -14.09 12.91 -21.42
CA THR A 7 -12.76 12.62 -21.98
C THR A 7 -12.65 11.21 -22.54
N ASN A 8 -13.73 10.43 -22.48
CA ASN A 8 -13.79 9.01 -22.82
C ASN A 8 -12.59 8.20 -22.27
N SER A 9 -12.29 8.40 -20.99
CA SER A 9 -11.06 7.85 -20.38
C SER A 9 -11.18 7.63 -18.87
N LYS A 10 -10.22 6.86 -18.33
CA LYS A 10 -10.09 6.62 -16.88
C LYS A 10 -9.45 7.84 -16.22
N ILE A 11 -10.08 8.35 -15.16
CA ILE A 11 -9.59 9.51 -14.41
C ILE A 11 -9.37 9.17 -12.93
N HIS A 12 -8.45 9.90 -12.31
CA HIS A 12 -8.20 9.86 -10.87
C HIS A 12 -8.75 11.14 -10.26
N VAL A 13 -9.64 10.99 -9.29
CA VAL A 13 -10.28 12.11 -8.60
C VAL A 13 -9.86 12.07 -7.14
N ASN A 14 -9.39 13.20 -6.62
CA ASN A 14 -9.15 13.36 -5.18
C ASN A 14 -10.50 13.58 -4.49
N ILE A 15 -10.85 12.71 -3.54
CA ILE A 15 -12.15 12.77 -2.86
C ILE A 15 -12.33 14.07 -2.07
N GLU A 16 -11.24 14.65 -1.56
CA GLU A 16 -11.26 15.90 -0.78
C GLU A 16 -11.56 17.13 -1.65
N GLU A 17 -11.35 17.03 -2.97
CA GLU A 17 -11.59 18.12 -3.92
C GLU A 17 -12.99 18.06 -4.55
N ILE A 18 -13.77 17.01 -4.26
CA ILE A 18 -15.12 16.85 -4.80
C ILE A 18 -16.08 17.77 -4.05
N LYS A 19 -16.56 18.82 -4.72
CA LYS A 19 -17.50 19.80 -4.15
C LYS A 19 -18.93 19.26 -4.02
N SER A 20 -19.35 18.38 -4.93
CA SER A 20 -20.71 17.83 -4.97
C SER A 20 -20.75 16.53 -5.77
N ILE A 21 -21.64 15.62 -5.38
CA ILE A 21 -21.97 14.38 -6.11
C ILE A 21 -23.48 14.31 -6.22
N SER A 22 -24.00 13.98 -7.41
CA SER A 22 -25.41 13.78 -7.68
C SER A 22 -25.62 12.55 -8.55
N LEU A 23 -26.66 11.78 -8.25
CA LEU A 23 -27.15 10.73 -9.15
C LEU A 23 -27.89 11.41 -10.30
N LEU A 24 -27.61 10.98 -11.54
CA LEU A 24 -28.36 11.40 -12.71
C LEU A 24 -29.44 10.36 -13.01
N ASP A 25 -30.52 10.78 -13.67
CA ASP A 25 -31.57 9.87 -14.16
C ASP A 25 -31.12 9.07 -15.39
N GLU A 26 -30.01 9.50 -16.01
CA GLU A 26 -29.41 8.84 -17.17
C GLU A 26 -28.47 7.71 -16.74
N VAL A 27 -28.50 6.61 -17.50
CA VAL A 27 -27.56 5.49 -17.37
C VAL A 27 -26.56 5.54 -18.50
N PHE A 28 -25.29 5.25 -18.20
CA PHE A 28 -24.24 5.16 -19.21
C PHE A 28 -23.64 3.75 -19.23
N ASP A 29 -23.18 3.33 -20.40
CA ASP A 29 -22.45 2.09 -20.56
C ASP A 29 -21.01 2.28 -20.08
N SER A 30 -20.68 1.69 -18.93
CA SER A 30 -19.28 1.59 -18.51
C SER A 30 -18.49 0.82 -19.58
N PRO A 31 -17.31 1.31 -20.02
CA PRO A 31 -16.46 0.56 -20.95
C PRO A 31 -16.18 -0.84 -20.41
N LYS A 32 -16.19 -1.86 -21.28
CA LYS A 32 -15.93 -3.26 -20.90
C LYS A 32 -14.55 -3.46 -20.27
N ASP A 33 -13.59 -2.58 -20.56
CA ASP A 33 -12.24 -2.58 -20.02
C ASP A 33 -12.10 -1.72 -18.73
N PHE A 34 -13.16 -1.03 -18.31
CA PHE A 34 -13.24 -0.36 -17.02
C PHE A 34 -13.88 -1.29 -15.99
N ASN A 35 -13.04 -2.15 -15.40
CA ASN A 35 -13.41 -2.95 -14.24
C ASN A 35 -12.63 -2.44 -13.02
N MET A 36 -13.37 -1.90 -12.04
CA MET A 36 -12.79 -1.42 -10.77
C MET A 36 -12.11 -2.54 -9.99
N GLU A 37 -12.69 -3.74 -10.01
CA GLU A 37 -12.10 -4.91 -9.37
C GLU A 37 -10.78 -5.27 -10.06
N ASP A 38 -10.72 -5.22 -11.40
CA ASP A 38 -9.46 -5.45 -12.13
C ASP A 38 -8.45 -4.33 -11.91
N TYR A 39 -8.87 -3.07 -11.83
CA TYR A 39 -7.98 -1.94 -11.56
C TYR A 39 -7.29 -2.07 -10.19
N TYR A 40 -8.06 -2.46 -9.15
CA TYR A 40 -7.51 -2.65 -7.81
C TYR A 40 -6.89 -4.05 -7.61
N SER A 41 -7.26 -5.05 -8.41
CA SER A 41 -6.66 -6.40 -8.35
C SER A 41 -5.38 -6.50 -9.17
N THR A 42 -5.21 -5.71 -10.25
CA THR A 42 -3.94 -5.49 -10.97
C THR A 42 -3.04 -4.48 -10.26
N CYS A 43 -3.43 -4.02 -9.06
CA CYS A 43 -2.62 -3.19 -8.20
C CYS A 43 -1.23 -3.82 -8.04
N CYS A 44 -0.20 -3.00 -8.18
CA CYS A 44 1.21 -3.38 -8.19
C CYS A 44 1.69 -4.35 -7.09
N PHE A 45 0.95 -4.47 -5.98
CA PHE A 45 1.24 -5.40 -4.89
C PHE A 45 0.84 -6.85 -5.22
N LYS A 46 -0.27 -7.10 -5.93
CA LYS A 46 -0.64 -8.47 -6.37
C LYS A 46 0.32 -8.94 -7.45
N ASN A 47 0.55 -8.10 -8.47
CA ASN A 47 1.46 -8.41 -9.58
C ASN A 47 2.91 -8.60 -9.14
N ALA A 48 3.28 -8.09 -7.96
CA ALA A 48 4.62 -8.32 -7.39
C ALA A 48 4.89 -9.82 -7.17
N TYR A 49 3.86 -10.63 -6.91
CA TYR A 49 4.05 -12.07 -6.65
C TYR A 49 4.46 -12.85 -7.90
N GLU A 50 4.04 -12.39 -9.06
CA GLU A 50 4.37 -12.98 -10.37
C GLU A 50 5.64 -12.36 -10.99
N ASN A 51 6.07 -11.20 -10.49
CA ASN A 51 7.23 -10.48 -11.02
C ASN A 51 8.56 -11.04 -10.46
N LYS A 52 9.50 -11.35 -11.38
CA LYS A 52 10.84 -11.89 -11.06
C LYS A 52 11.78 -10.88 -10.39
N ASN A 53 11.55 -9.58 -10.59
CA ASN A 53 12.36 -8.52 -9.99
C ASN A 53 11.86 -8.11 -8.60
N SER A 54 10.77 -8.71 -8.12
CA SER A 54 10.27 -8.45 -6.78
C SER A 54 11.15 -9.11 -5.73
N ILE A 55 11.29 -8.43 -4.60
CA ILE A 55 11.93 -8.98 -3.41
C ILE A 55 10.87 -9.29 -2.35
N ILE A 56 11.25 -10.09 -1.35
CA ILE A 56 10.46 -10.29 -0.14
C ILE A 56 10.96 -9.33 0.93
N ILE A 57 10.04 -8.62 1.57
CA ILE A 57 10.28 -7.83 2.78
C ILE A 57 9.56 -8.55 3.93
N LYS A 58 10.28 -8.81 5.01
CA LYS A 58 9.74 -9.39 6.24
C LYS A 58 9.44 -8.28 7.23
N LEU A 59 8.19 -8.19 7.64
CA LEU A 59 7.71 -7.20 8.57
C LEU A 59 7.28 -7.87 9.88
N ARG A 60 7.54 -7.21 11.00
CA ARG A 60 6.87 -7.49 12.27
C ARG A 60 5.81 -6.42 12.49
N VAL A 61 4.57 -6.84 12.64
CA VAL A 61 3.43 -5.96 12.93
C VAL A 61 2.89 -6.26 14.31
N LYS A 62 2.66 -5.25 15.13
CA LYS A 62 2.08 -5.45 16.46
C LYS A 62 0.67 -6.03 16.40
N LYS A 63 0.32 -6.81 17.42
CA LYS A 63 -0.94 -7.55 17.50
C LYS A 63 -2.18 -6.65 17.56
N ASP A 64 -2.07 -5.48 18.17
CA ASP A 64 -3.10 -4.45 18.26
C ASP A 64 -3.32 -3.69 16.95
N LEU A 65 -2.25 -3.52 16.14
CA LEU A 65 -2.32 -2.82 14.87
C LEU A 65 -2.81 -3.71 13.71
N TYR A 66 -2.31 -4.94 13.62
CA TYR A 66 -2.51 -5.80 12.44
C TYR A 66 -3.99 -5.96 12.00
N PRO A 67 -4.98 -6.16 12.91
CA PRO A 67 -6.38 -6.31 12.52
C PRO A 67 -6.94 -5.13 11.71
N SER A 68 -6.43 -3.91 11.95
CA SER A 68 -6.87 -2.69 11.26
C SER A 68 -6.24 -2.48 9.88
N ILE A 69 -5.12 -3.15 9.60
CA ILE A 69 -4.35 -2.94 8.36
C ILE A 69 -4.26 -4.20 7.48
N LYS A 70 -4.69 -5.37 7.96
CA LYS A 70 -4.57 -6.65 7.25
C LYS A 70 -5.22 -6.65 5.86
N ASP A 71 -6.31 -5.91 5.69
CA ASP A 71 -7.06 -5.86 4.43
C ASP A 71 -6.52 -4.78 3.47
N HIS A 72 -5.58 -3.95 3.94
CA HIS A 72 -4.91 -2.97 3.10
C HIS A 72 -4.05 -3.67 2.05
N VAL A 73 -4.01 -3.14 0.82
CA VAL A 73 -3.35 -3.77 -0.35
C VAL A 73 -1.87 -4.13 -0.13
N SER A 74 -1.21 -3.46 0.81
CA SER A 74 0.19 -3.68 1.19
C SER A 74 0.42 -4.92 2.07
N PHE A 75 -0.64 -5.43 2.71
CA PHE A 75 -0.57 -6.57 3.63
C PHE A 75 -1.47 -7.72 3.18
N LYS A 76 -2.55 -7.42 2.45
CA LYS A 76 -3.58 -8.36 2.01
C LYS A 76 -3.05 -9.61 1.29
N TYR A 77 -1.98 -9.46 0.53
CA TYR A 77 -1.38 -10.55 -0.25
C TYR A 77 -0.17 -11.19 0.44
N GLY A 78 0.22 -10.69 1.60
CA GLY A 78 1.35 -11.18 2.38
C GLY A 78 1.11 -12.57 2.96
N GLU A 79 2.18 -13.34 3.13
CA GLU A 79 2.14 -14.54 3.95
C GLU A 79 2.25 -14.14 5.42
N VAL A 80 1.36 -14.66 6.26
CA VAL A 80 1.19 -14.19 7.64
C VAL A 80 1.40 -15.33 8.60
N LYS A 81 2.24 -15.11 9.60
CA LYS A 81 2.46 -16.00 10.71
C LYS A 81 2.19 -15.26 12.02
N GLU A 82 1.26 -15.78 12.81
CA GLU A 82 1.00 -15.25 14.15
C GLU A 82 2.12 -15.67 15.12
N GLU A 83 2.55 -14.72 15.94
CA GLU A 83 3.41 -14.92 17.10
C GLU A 83 2.71 -14.44 18.37
N LYS A 84 3.34 -14.63 19.53
CA LYS A 84 2.76 -14.32 20.84
C LYS A 84 2.22 -12.88 20.91
N ASP A 85 3.07 -11.91 20.55
CA ASP A 85 2.82 -10.47 20.73
C ASP A 85 2.79 -9.69 19.39
N SER A 86 2.91 -10.39 18.25
CA SER A 86 3.00 -9.79 16.92
C SER A 86 2.57 -10.74 15.81
N TYR A 87 2.49 -10.22 14.59
CA TYR A 87 2.42 -10.99 13.35
C TYR A 87 3.69 -10.76 12.54
N ILE A 88 4.24 -11.84 11.98
CA ILE A 88 5.24 -11.77 10.93
C ILE A 88 4.52 -11.78 9.60
N VAL A 89 4.79 -10.79 8.76
CA VAL A 89 4.18 -10.64 7.44
C VAL A 89 5.29 -10.57 6.40
N ASP A 90 5.34 -11.58 5.54
CA ASP A 90 6.24 -11.63 4.38
C ASP A 90 5.49 -11.09 3.15
N VAL A 91 5.94 -9.94 2.65
CA VAL A 91 5.32 -9.23 1.53
C VAL A 91 6.26 -9.18 0.34
N LYS A 92 5.76 -9.54 -0.84
CA LYS A 92 6.53 -9.46 -2.09
C LYS A 92 6.28 -8.12 -2.77
N THR A 93 7.34 -7.44 -3.21
CA THR A 93 7.22 -6.10 -3.79
C THR A 93 8.35 -5.72 -4.75
N THR A 94 8.04 -4.83 -5.70
CA THR A 94 9.02 -4.04 -6.46
C THR A 94 9.16 -2.61 -5.91
N LYS A 95 8.37 -2.23 -4.90
CA LYS A 95 8.25 -0.86 -4.38
C LYS A 95 8.78 -0.78 -2.95
N VAL A 96 10.08 -0.94 -2.78
CA VAL A 96 10.72 -0.97 -1.47
C VAL A 96 10.49 0.30 -0.66
N ASP A 97 10.61 1.47 -1.30
CA ASP A 97 10.51 2.77 -0.64
C ASP A 97 9.13 3.04 -0.05
N TYR A 98 8.11 2.38 -0.62
CA TYR A 98 6.77 2.39 -0.08
C TYR A 98 6.70 1.69 1.29
N TYR A 99 7.38 0.56 1.46
CA TYR A 99 7.42 -0.15 2.75
C TYR A 99 8.29 0.56 3.79
N VAL A 100 9.36 1.24 3.36
CA VAL A 100 10.11 2.17 4.23
C VAL A 100 9.19 3.29 4.73
N SER A 101 8.41 3.89 3.84
CA SER A 101 7.43 4.93 4.18
C SER A 101 6.31 4.40 5.10
N LEU A 102 5.84 3.17 4.89
CA LEU A 102 4.86 2.53 5.76
C LEU A 102 5.41 2.28 7.16
N ALA A 103 6.63 1.74 7.27
CA ALA A 103 7.28 1.53 8.55
C ALA A 103 7.47 2.86 9.30
N PHE A 104 7.77 3.94 8.58
CA PHE A 104 7.80 5.28 9.16
C PHE A 104 6.41 5.74 9.63
N ARG A 105 5.37 5.60 8.79
CA ARG A 105 3.98 5.99 9.09
C ARG A 105 3.44 5.31 10.35
N PHE A 106 3.69 4.02 10.51
CA PHE A 106 3.21 3.25 11.66
C PHE A 106 4.21 3.18 12.81
N PHE A 107 5.44 3.62 12.58
CA PHE A 107 6.54 3.73 13.54
C PHE A 107 6.65 2.52 14.48
N LYS A 108 6.21 2.66 15.75
CA LYS A 108 6.25 1.60 16.77
C LYS A 108 5.36 0.39 16.45
N GLY A 109 4.51 0.45 15.43
CA GLY A 109 3.57 -0.61 15.06
C GLY A 109 4.06 -1.55 13.96
N VAL A 110 5.01 -1.11 13.12
CA VAL A 110 5.54 -1.91 12.00
C VAL A 110 7.07 -1.79 12.00
N GLU A 111 7.75 -2.93 12.09
CA GLU A 111 9.20 -3.04 12.02
C GLU A 111 9.62 -3.82 10.77
N ILE A 112 10.63 -3.34 10.05
CA ILE A 112 11.27 -4.07 8.95
C ILE A 112 12.36 -4.97 9.53
N LEU A 113 12.17 -6.29 9.44
CA LEU A 113 13.12 -7.29 9.90
C LEU A 113 14.13 -7.63 8.80
N GLU A 114 13.64 -7.90 7.59
CA GLU A 114 14.44 -8.29 6.43
C GLU A 114 13.90 -7.67 5.14
N PRO A 115 14.75 -7.49 4.11
CA PRO A 115 16.19 -7.71 4.14
C PRO A 115 16.92 -6.55 4.83
N LEU A 116 18.15 -6.82 5.32
CA LEU A 116 18.93 -5.86 6.10
C LEU A 116 19.08 -4.50 5.42
N TRP A 117 19.30 -4.48 4.11
CA TRP A 117 19.50 -3.24 3.37
C TRP A 117 18.25 -2.33 3.35
N VAL A 118 17.05 -2.90 3.41
CA VAL A 118 15.80 -2.12 3.52
C VAL A 118 15.66 -1.52 4.91
N ARG A 119 16.04 -2.29 5.94
CA ARG A 119 16.09 -1.81 7.32
C ARG A 119 17.09 -0.67 7.49
N GLU A 120 18.28 -0.78 6.88
CA GLU A 120 19.27 0.30 6.90
C GLU A 120 18.78 1.55 6.14
N LYS A 121 18.01 1.40 5.05
CA LYS A 121 17.36 2.53 4.39
C LYS A 121 16.44 3.31 5.33
N LEU A 122 15.56 2.63 6.08
CA LEU A 122 14.72 3.29 7.09
C LEU A 122 15.54 3.99 8.17
N LYS A 123 16.62 3.36 8.63
CA LYS A 123 17.51 3.94 9.64
C LYS A 123 18.19 5.21 9.13
N ASP A 124 18.57 5.27 7.87
CA ASP A 124 19.18 6.47 7.28
C ASP A 124 18.17 7.62 7.14
N GLU A 125 16.92 7.34 6.76
CA GLU A 125 15.83 8.32 6.79
C GLU A 125 15.61 8.87 8.21
N LEU A 126 15.66 8.02 9.24
CA LEU A 126 15.53 8.43 10.63
C LEU A 126 16.72 9.30 11.09
N LYS A 127 17.95 8.99 10.68
CA LYS A 127 19.13 9.85 10.95
C LYS A 127 18.99 11.22 10.29
N ALA A 128 18.50 11.25 9.05
CA ALA A 128 18.28 12.51 8.32
C ALA A 128 17.23 13.37 9.04
N LEU A 129 16.13 12.75 9.49
CA LEU A 129 15.11 13.42 10.29
C LEU A 129 15.70 13.96 11.59
N ASN A 130 16.49 13.15 12.30
CA ASN A 130 17.14 13.54 13.54
C ASN A 130 18.05 14.76 13.36
N LYS A 131 18.81 14.79 12.25
CA LYS A 131 19.66 15.94 11.91
C LYS A 131 18.85 17.21 11.66
N THR A 132 17.70 17.10 11.00
CA THR A 132 16.82 18.24 10.70
C THR A 132 16.19 18.83 11.95
N TYR A 133 15.69 17.97 12.85
CA TYR A 133 14.91 18.40 14.01
C TYR A 133 15.71 18.43 15.31
N GLN A 134 16.99 18.02 15.29
CA GLN A 134 17.86 17.91 16.48
C GLN A 134 17.23 17.08 17.61
N ILE A 135 16.55 15.99 17.24
CA ILE A 135 15.96 15.03 18.20
C ILE A 135 17.07 14.18 18.84
#